data_AF-A0A962YB16-F1
#
_entry.id   AF-A0A962YB16-F1
#
_cell.length_a   1.000
_cell.length_b   1.000
_cell.length_c   1.000
_cell.angle_alpha   90.00
_cell.angle_beta   90.00
_cell.angle_gamma   90.00
#
_symmetry.space_group_name_H-M   'P 1'
#
loop_
_entity.id
_entity.type
_entity.pdbx_description
1 polymer ?
#
loop_
_entity_poly.entity_id
_entity_poly.type
_entity_poly.pdbx_seq_one_letter_code
_entity_poly.pdbx_strand_id
1 'polypeptide(L)' 'MSTVNTASAQPIRFLLNGAVISVSDVDPCQSVLTFLRQHLRRTGTKEGCAEGDCGACTVVIGEL' A
#
# COMPACT_ATOMS: atom_id res chain seq x y z
N MET A 1 0.77 31.69 9.45
CA MET A 1 1.66 31.29 8.34
C MET A 1 1.25 29.90 7.91
N SER A 2 0.64 29.85 6.72
CA SER A 2 0.31 28.71 5.84
C SER A 2 -0.49 27.53 6.38
N THR A 3 -1.81 27.65 6.23
CA THR A 3 -2.76 26.54 6.10
C THR A 3 -2.43 25.75 4.82
N VAL A 4 -1.94 24.52 4.95
CA VAL A 4 -1.76 23.64 3.78
C VAL A 4 -3.14 23.22 3.29
N ASN A 5 -3.43 23.60 2.05
CA ASN A 5 -4.61 23.19 1.30
C ASN A 5 -4.50 21.69 0.99
N THR A 6 -5.06 20.83 1.82
CA THR A 6 -5.23 19.41 1.50
C THR A 6 -6.25 19.32 0.37
N ALA A 7 -5.75 19.31 -0.87
CA ALA A 7 -6.54 18.94 -2.03
C ALA A 7 -7.28 17.64 -1.70
N SER A 8 -8.56 17.56 -2.09
CA SER A 8 -9.39 16.37 -1.98
C SER A 8 -8.71 15.19 -2.69
N ALA A 9 -7.84 14.49 -1.97
CA ALA A 9 -7.07 13.39 -2.50
C ALA A 9 -8.05 12.31 -2.96
N GLN A 10 -8.13 12.13 -4.27
CA GLN A 10 -8.98 11.10 -4.85
C GLN A 10 -8.56 9.75 -4.29
N PRO A 11 -9.51 8.90 -3.88
CA PRO A 11 -9.18 7.59 -3.34
C PRO A 11 -8.39 6.77 -4.36
N ILE A 12 -7.33 6.09 -3.90
CA ILE A 12 -6.62 5.11 -4.71
C ILE A 12 -7.48 3.85 -4.75
N ARG A 13 -7.79 3.39 -5.96
CA ARG A 13 -8.55 2.16 -6.20
C ARG A 13 -7.70 1.13 -6.91
N PHE A 14 -7.66 -0.10 -6.40
CA PHE A 14 -6.91 -1.20 -6.99
C PHE A 14 -7.58 -2.54 -6.69
N LEU A 15 -7.14 -3.59 -7.39
CA LEU A 15 -7.58 -4.96 -7.13
C LEU A 15 -6.59 -5.67 -6.20
N LEU A 16 -7.11 -6.33 -5.19
CA LEU A 16 -6.36 -7.22 -4.32
C LEU A 16 -7.08 -8.56 -4.21
N ASN A 17 -6.47 -9.61 -4.75
CA ASN A 17 -7.02 -10.98 -4.74
C ASN A 17 -8.48 -11.03 -5.25
N GLY A 18 -8.78 -10.30 -6.33
CA GLY A 18 -10.10 -10.23 -6.95
C GLY A 18 -11.08 -9.25 -6.31
N ALA A 19 -10.73 -8.60 -5.20
CA ALA A 19 -11.57 -7.59 -4.55
C ALA A 19 -11.09 -6.17 -4.87
N VAL A 20 -12.01 -5.28 -5.21
CA VAL A 20 -11.71 -3.85 -5.35
C VAL A 20 -11.50 -3.26 -3.95
N ILE A 21 -10.33 -2.69 -3.73
CA ILE A 21 -9.97 -1.91 -2.54
C ILE A 21 -9.96 -0.43 -2.92
N SER A 22 -10.54 0.40 -2.05
CA SER A 22 -10.53 1.85 -2.18
C SER A 22 -9.98 2.44 -0.89
N VAL A 23 -8.91 3.22 -0.98
CA VAL A 23 -8.26 3.86 0.17
C VAL A 23 -8.08 5.35 -0.05
N SER A 24 -8.37 6.13 0.99
CA SER A 24 -8.20 7.58 1.03
C SER A 24 -7.18 7.95 2.10
N ASP A 25 -6.65 9.17 2.02
CA ASP A 25 -5.78 9.74 3.07
C ASP A 25 -4.55 8.86 3.39
N VAL A 26 -3.93 8.34 2.33
CA VAL A 26 -2.75 7.47 2.40
C VAL A 26 -1.46 8.29 2.33
N ASP A 27 -0.49 7.94 3.17
CA ASP A 27 0.87 8.48 3.13
C ASP A 27 1.59 8.01 1.85
N PRO A 28 2.03 8.93 0.95
CA PRO A 28 2.76 8.56 -0.26
C PRO A 28 4.07 7.78 -0.01
N CYS A 29 4.66 7.91 1.18
CA CYS A 29 5.87 7.20 1.57
C CYS A 29 5.58 5.79 2.13
N GLN A 30 4.31 5.43 2.33
CA GLN A 30 3.96 4.12 2.86
C GLN A 30 4.22 3.01 1.82
N SER A 31 4.94 1.97 2.26
CA SER A 31 5.17 0.80 1.41
C SER A 31 3.92 -0.10 1.28
N VAL A 32 3.79 -0.78 0.15
CA VAL A 32 2.76 -1.82 -0.06
C VAL A 32 2.81 -2.90 1.03
N LEU A 33 4.02 -3.29 1.45
CA LEU A 33 4.21 -4.28 2.51
C LEU A 33 3.59 -3.82 3.84
N THR A 34 3.89 -2.59 4.25
CA THR A 34 3.32 -1.95 5.45
C THR A 34 1.81 -1.94 5.35
N PHE A 35 1.28 -1.52 4.20
CA PHE A 35 -0.16 -1.44 3.98
C PHE A 35 -0.86 -2.80 4.11
N LEU A 36 -0.35 -3.83 3.43
CA LEU A 36 -0.90 -5.18 3.49
C LEU A 36 -0.90 -5.73 4.93
N ARG A 37 0.22 -5.59 5.65
CA ARG A 37 0.39 -6.20 6.97
C ARG A 37 -0.33 -5.43 8.08
N GLN A 38 -0.22 -4.11 8.09
CA GLN A 38 -0.71 -3.28 9.19
C GLN A 38 -2.16 -2.87 8.99
N HIS A 39 -2.55 -2.41 7.80
CA HIS A 39 -3.92 -1.95 7.54
C HIS A 39 -4.85 -3.10 7.18
N LEU A 40 -4.45 -3.98 6.26
CA LEU A 40 -5.32 -5.08 5.81
C LEU A 40 -5.15 -6.39 6.58
N ARG A 41 -4.22 -6.44 7.54
CA ARG A 41 -3.88 -7.64 8.34
C ARG A 41 -3.56 -8.88 7.50
N ARG A 42 -3.07 -8.70 6.27
CA ARG A 42 -2.59 -9.76 5.38
C ARG A 42 -1.11 -10.01 5.67
N THR A 43 -0.84 -10.97 6.55
CA THR A 43 0.50 -11.19 7.12
C THR A 43 1.34 -12.26 6.42
N GLY A 44 0.87 -12.80 5.29
CA GLY A 44 1.57 -13.80 4.48
C GLY A 44 2.89 -13.27 3.92
N THR A 45 2.84 -12.13 3.24
CA THR A 45 4.02 -11.37 2.79
C THR A 45 4.80 -10.81 3.98
N LYS A 46 6.13 -10.89 3.98
CA LYS A 46 6.98 -10.64 5.15
C LYS A 46 7.93 -9.46 4.95
N GLU A 47 8.29 -8.82 6.07
CA GLU A 47 9.46 -7.95 6.14
C GLU A 47 10.66 -8.83 6.51
N GLY A 48 11.70 -8.79 5.67
CA GLY A 48 12.94 -9.56 5.88
C GLY A 48 14.16 -8.65 6.01
N CYS A 49 14.54 -7.99 4.92
CA CYS A 49 15.74 -7.11 4.86
C CYS A 49 15.43 -5.60 4.83
N ALA A 50 14.19 -5.21 4.52
CA ALA A 50 13.79 -3.80 4.31
C ALA A 50 14.55 -3.02 3.21
N GLU A 51 15.42 -3.67 2.44
CA GLU A 51 16.24 -3.04 1.40
C GLU A 51 16.11 -3.67 0.00
N GLY A 52 15.44 -4.83 -0.10
CA GLY A 52 15.08 -5.46 -1.39
C GLY A 52 15.81 -6.76 -1.72
N ASP A 53 16.81 -7.16 -0.93
CA ASP A 53 17.71 -8.28 -1.29
C ASP A 53 17.13 -9.69 -1.08
N CYS A 54 16.23 -9.86 -0.10
CA CYS A 54 15.80 -11.21 0.34
C CYS A 54 14.55 -11.77 -0.36
N GLY A 55 13.79 -10.97 -1.09
CA GLY A 55 12.53 -11.40 -1.73
C GLY A 55 11.37 -11.78 -0.79
N ALA A 56 11.51 -11.64 0.53
CA ALA A 56 10.46 -12.03 1.49
C ALA A 56 9.15 -11.22 1.33
N CYS A 57 9.24 -10.04 0.70
CA CYS A 57 8.13 -9.14 0.44
C CYS A 57 7.57 -9.21 -0.99
N THR A 58 8.00 -10.18 -1.82
CA THR A 58 7.58 -10.28 -3.22
C THR A 58 6.07 -10.45 -3.38
N VAL A 59 5.49 -9.73 -4.34
CA VAL A 59 4.08 -9.78 -4.74
C VAL A 59 3.96 -9.72 -6.26
N VAL A 60 2.80 -10.09 -6.80
CA VAL A 60 2.49 -9.97 -8.23
C VAL A 60 1.68 -8.68 -8.47
N ILE A 61 2.00 -7.98 -9.57
CA ILE A 61 1.26 -6.82 -10.07
C ILE A 61 0.57 -7.22 -11.39
N GLY A 62 -0.63 -6.74 -11.63
CA GLY A 62 -1.38 -6.98 -12.87
C GLY A 62 -2.39 -5.87 -13.17
N GLU A 63 -2.92 -5.90 -14.39
CA GLU A 63 -3.94 -4.99 -14.93
C GLU A 63 -5.08 -5.80 -15.57
N LEU A 64 -6.25 -5.17 -15.78
CA LEU A 64 -7.43 -5.77 -16.43
C LEU A 64 -7.58 -5.28 -17.86
#